data_AF-A0A7S3BUA4-F1
#
_entry.id   AF-A0A7S3BUA4-F1
#
_cell.length_a   1.000
_cell.length_b   1.000
_cell.length_c   1.000
_cell.angle_alpha   90.00
_cell.angle_beta   90.00
_cell.angle_gamma   90.00
#
_symmetry.space_group_name_H-M   'P 1'
#
loop_
_entity.id
_entity.type
_entity.pdbx_description
1 polymer ?
#
loop_
_entity_poly.entity_id
_entity_poly.type
_entity_poly.pdbx_seq_one_letter_code
_entity_poly.pdbx_strand_id
1 'polypeptide(L)'
;CFPRPTSLQTRWLSALVTRPLTLEQAFTSTHMILSQLESPASLQMLHAARTVSDVAEKWQRVNTVLIHSTLQVVGQLGFAMDPQGFQKYTEAFAEVIREEREAGQQLQQLVRQKWDVLLKHGYGCGPAPPLSLGQARTIAIDLVDALQVTPNRSH
;
A
#
# COMPACT_ATOMS: atom_id res chain seq x y z
N CYS A 1 40.62 -20.64 -32.44
CA CYS A 1 39.48 -21.51 -32.11
C CYS A 1 39.06 -21.24 -30.67
N PHE A 2 38.09 -20.33 -30.47
CA PHE A 2 37.46 -20.08 -29.17
C PHE A 2 36.06 -20.71 -29.21
N PRO A 3 35.66 -21.53 -28.22
CA PRO A 3 34.30 -22.04 -28.19
C PRO A 3 33.34 -20.91 -27.79
N ARG A 4 32.29 -20.72 -28.59
CA ARG A 4 31.15 -19.86 -28.27
C ARG A 4 30.43 -20.41 -27.03
N PRO A 5 30.03 -19.57 -26.06
CA PRO A 5 29.13 -20.02 -25.01
C PRO A 5 27.76 -20.35 -25.62
N THR A 6 27.32 -21.56 -25.35
CA THR A 6 26.10 -22.21 -25.82
C THR A 6 24.87 -21.51 -25.26
N SER A 7 24.02 -21.09 -26.19
CA SER A 7 22.70 -20.49 -25.99
C SER A 7 21.69 -21.50 -25.46
N LEU A 8 21.67 -21.83 -24.16
CA LEU A 8 20.66 -22.72 -23.58
C LEU A 8 20.31 -22.46 -22.09
N GLN A 9 20.42 -21.23 -21.58
CA GLN A 9 20.01 -20.91 -20.19
C GLN A 9 18.84 -19.93 -20.04
N THR A 10 18.15 -19.55 -21.12
CA THR A 10 17.03 -18.58 -21.05
C THR A 10 15.70 -19.22 -21.41
N ARG A 11 15.40 -20.40 -20.85
CA ARG A 11 14.12 -21.11 -21.03
C ARG A 11 13.46 -21.52 -19.72
N TRP A 12 13.47 -20.62 -18.73
CA TRP A 12 12.59 -20.67 -17.57
C TRP A 12 11.97 -19.29 -17.26
N LEU A 13 11.71 -18.50 -18.30
CA LEU A 13 10.65 -17.50 -18.23
C LEU A 13 9.33 -18.27 -18.21
N SER A 14 9.04 -18.87 -17.06
CA SER A 14 7.73 -19.35 -16.68
C SER A 14 6.75 -18.28 -17.13
N ALA A 15 5.89 -18.62 -18.09
CA ALA A 15 4.67 -17.87 -18.29
C ALA A 15 4.02 -17.84 -16.91
N LEU A 16 4.10 -16.69 -16.24
CA LEU A 16 3.47 -16.42 -14.97
C LEU A 16 1.98 -16.47 -15.24
N VAL A 17 1.43 -17.69 -15.25
CA VAL A 17 0.00 -17.94 -15.14
C VAL A 17 -0.38 -17.29 -13.82
N THR A 18 -0.87 -16.06 -13.92
CA THR A 18 -1.31 -15.25 -12.80
C THR A 18 -2.60 -15.91 -12.36
N ARG A 19 -2.49 -16.86 -11.42
CA ARG A 19 -3.67 -17.44 -10.81
C ARG A 19 -4.43 -16.31 -10.13
N PRO A 20 -5.76 -16.25 -10.28
CA PRO A 20 -6.55 -15.25 -9.58
C PRO A 20 -6.29 -15.39 -8.07
N LEU A 21 -6.12 -14.26 -7.39
CA LEU A 21 -5.92 -14.22 -5.95
C LEU A 21 -7.20 -14.74 -5.29
N THR A 22 -7.09 -15.75 -4.43
CA THR A 22 -8.26 -16.22 -3.67
C THR A 22 -8.54 -15.31 -2.47
N LEU A 23 -9.77 -15.34 -1.96
CA LEU A 23 -10.13 -14.61 -0.75
C LEU A 23 -9.23 -14.96 0.45
N GLU A 24 -8.96 -16.25 0.66
CA GLU A 24 -8.06 -16.72 1.73
C GLU A 24 -6.64 -16.16 1.56
N GLN A 25 -6.13 -16.14 0.32
CA GLN A 25 -4.83 -15.55 0.01
C GLN A 25 -4.83 -14.04 0.29
N ALA A 26 -5.93 -13.33 -0.03
CA ALA A 26 -6.06 -11.90 0.25
C ALA A 26 -6.08 -11.59 1.76
N PHE A 27 -6.77 -12.41 2.56
CA PHE A 27 -6.73 -12.28 4.03
C PHE A 27 -5.33 -12.56 4.57
N THR A 28 -4.76 -13.70 4.19
CA THR A 28 -3.44 -14.13 4.65
C THR A 28 -2.38 -13.10 4.29
N SER A 29 -2.37 -12.64 3.04
CA SER A 29 -1.42 -11.63 2.58
C SER A 29 -1.59 -10.32 3.34
N THR A 30 -2.82 -9.86 3.57
CA THR A 30 -3.07 -8.60 4.28
C THR A 30 -2.61 -8.67 5.73
N HIS A 31 -2.84 -9.79 6.41
CA HIS A 31 -2.31 -10.03 7.75
C HIS A 31 -0.79 -10.06 7.79
N MET A 32 -0.15 -10.74 6.84
CA MET A 32 1.31 -10.78 6.76
C MET A 32 1.89 -9.38 6.50
N ILE A 33 1.28 -8.60 5.60
CA ILE A 33 1.69 -7.22 5.34
C ILE A 33 1.54 -6.36 6.59
N LEU A 34 0.43 -6.49 7.32
CA LEU A 34 0.21 -5.77 8.57
C LEU A 34 1.29 -6.14 9.60
N SER A 35 1.57 -7.43 9.78
CA SER A 35 2.63 -7.90 10.68
C SER A 35 4.02 -7.35 10.29
N GLN A 36 4.31 -7.27 8.99
CA GLN A 36 5.55 -6.65 8.49
C GLN A 36 5.61 -5.16 8.77
N LEU A 37 4.50 -4.43 8.63
CA LEU A 37 4.40 -3.01 8.97
C LEU A 37 4.60 -2.74 10.46
N GLU A 38 4.12 -3.66 11.31
CA GLU A 38 4.26 -3.59 12.77
C GLU A 38 5.60 -4.12 13.28
N SER A 39 6.46 -4.64 12.39
CA SER A 39 7.80 -5.09 12.76
C SER A 39 8.66 -3.92 13.28
N PRO A 40 9.60 -4.16 14.21
CA PRO A 40 10.46 -3.10 14.75
C PRO A 40 11.22 -2.31 13.66
N ALA A 41 11.65 -2.99 12.60
CA ALA A 41 12.36 -2.36 11.47
C ALA A 41 11.44 -1.39 10.71
N SER A 42 10.23 -1.82 10.35
CA SER A 42 9.26 -0.97 9.66
C SER A 42 8.82 0.20 10.53
N LEU A 43 8.58 -0.02 11.82
CA LEU A 43 8.24 1.05 12.76
C LEU A 43 9.37 2.09 12.89
N GLN A 44 10.62 1.65 12.92
CA GLN A 44 11.78 2.56 12.92
C GLN A 44 11.80 3.43 11.65
N MET A 45 11.56 2.84 10.48
CA MET A 45 11.49 3.57 9.21
C MET A 45 10.32 4.57 9.18
N LEU A 46 9.14 4.18 9.69
CA LEU A 46 7.97 5.06 9.77
C LEU A 46 8.22 6.22 10.75
N HIS A 47 8.83 5.96 11.90
CA HIS A 47 9.23 7.00 12.84
C HIS A 47 10.27 7.97 12.26
N ALA A 48 11.21 7.47 11.45
CA ALA A 48 12.13 8.33 10.71
C ALA A 48 11.43 9.17 9.63
N ALA A 49 10.40 8.64 8.97
CA ALA A 49 9.60 9.41 8.01
C ALA A 49 8.78 10.52 8.70
N ARG A 50 8.35 10.30 9.95
CA ARG A 50 7.56 11.28 10.72
C ARG A 50 8.28 12.62 10.94
N THR A 51 9.60 12.60 11.09
CA THR A 51 10.40 13.82 11.36
C THR A 51 10.64 14.67 10.12
N VAL A 52 10.27 14.18 8.92
CA VAL A 52 10.41 14.91 7.66
C VAL A 52 9.43 16.08 7.63
N SER A 53 9.92 17.27 7.29
CA SER A 53 9.10 18.49 7.20
C SER A 53 8.29 18.54 5.91
N ASP A 54 8.91 18.18 4.79
CA ASP A 54 8.25 18.17 3.49
C ASP A 54 7.17 17.07 3.41
N VAL A 55 5.96 17.48 3.00
CA VAL A 55 4.79 16.58 3.00
C VAL A 55 4.89 15.55 1.88
N ALA A 56 5.39 15.93 0.71
CA ALA A 56 5.53 15.02 -0.42
C ALA A 56 6.61 13.96 -0.15
N GLU A 57 7.74 14.37 0.41
CA GLU A 57 8.81 13.46 0.82
C GLU A 57 8.36 12.53 1.94
N LYS A 58 7.63 13.05 2.95
CA LYS A 58 7.02 12.22 4.00
C LYS A 58 6.08 11.18 3.41
N TRP A 59 5.20 11.59 2.49
CA TRP A 59 4.30 10.70 1.77
C TRP A 59 5.04 9.61 1.01
N GLN A 60 6.08 9.98 0.27
CA GLN A 60 6.88 9.02 -0.47
C GLN A 60 7.58 8.02 0.47
N ARG A 61 8.16 8.48 1.58
CA ARG A 61 8.85 7.61 2.55
C ARG A 61 7.89 6.64 3.24
N VAL A 62 6.71 7.10 3.68
CA VAL A 62 5.71 6.22 4.29
C VAL A 62 5.19 5.19 3.29
N ASN A 63 4.88 5.59 2.06
CA ASN A 63 4.43 4.65 1.02
C ASN A 63 5.53 3.67 0.61
N THR A 64 6.80 4.07 0.65
CA THR A 64 7.93 3.16 0.40
C THR A 64 7.94 2.01 1.40
N VAL A 65 7.67 2.27 2.69
CA VAL A 65 7.57 1.21 3.71
C VAL A 65 6.41 0.25 3.42
N LEU A 66 5.25 0.78 3.02
CA LEU A 66 4.10 -0.05 2.63
C LEU A 66 4.39 -0.92 1.41
N ILE A 67 4.97 -0.34 0.36
CA ILE A 67 5.29 -1.06 -0.87
C ILE A 67 6.31 -2.15 -0.58
N HIS A 68 7.38 -1.83 0.17
CA HIS A 68 8.39 -2.81 0.55
C HIS A 68 7.78 -3.97 1.35
N SER A 69 6.97 -3.66 2.36
CA SER A 69 6.27 -4.68 3.16
C SER A 69 5.34 -5.56 2.31
N THR A 70 4.70 -4.97 1.30
CA THR A 70 3.85 -5.69 0.35
C THR A 70 4.67 -6.61 -0.55
N LEU A 71 5.74 -6.10 -1.17
CA LEU A 71 6.60 -6.87 -2.07
C LEU A 71 7.22 -8.12 -1.41
N GLN A 72 7.58 -8.02 -0.12
CA GLN A 72 8.11 -9.15 0.65
C GLN A 72 7.09 -10.29 0.83
N VAL A 73 5.79 -9.99 0.78
CA VAL A 73 4.72 -10.98 0.97
C VAL A 73 4.23 -11.53 -0.37
N VAL A 74 4.00 -10.66 -1.36
CA VAL A 74 3.34 -11.07 -2.62
C VAL A 74 4.15 -12.04 -3.47
N GLY A 75 5.48 -12.09 -3.27
CA GLY A 75 6.33 -13.11 -3.91
C GLY A 75 5.90 -14.54 -3.60
N GLN A 76 5.40 -14.78 -2.38
CA GLN A 76 4.92 -16.10 -1.93
C GLN A 76 3.60 -16.51 -2.61
N LEU A 77 2.88 -15.54 -3.17
CA LEU A 77 1.60 -15.73 -3.86
C LEU A 77 1.77 -15.88 -5.38
N GLY A 78 3.02 -15.88 -5.86
CA GLY A 78 3.35 -16.02 -7.28
C GLY A 78 3.34 -14.70 -8.06
N PHE A 79 3.28 -13.54 -7.39
CA PHE A 79 3.52 -12.25 -8.05
C PHE A 79 5.01 -11.94 -8.11
N ALA A 80 5.42 -11.16 -9.11
CA ALA A 80 6.79 -10.68 -9.20
C ALA A 80 7.11 -9.73 -8.02
N MET A 81 8.36 -9.74 -7.54
CA MET A 81 8.83 -8.85 -6.48
C MET A 81 9.33 -7.51 -7.05
N ASP A 82 8.59 -6.96 -8.00
CA ASP A 82 8.91 -5.73 -8.72
C ASP A 82 7.66 -4.82 -8.82
N PRO A 83 7.78 -3.57 -9.33
CA PRO A 83 6.63 -2.68 -9.45
C PRO A 83 5.47 -3.27 -10.28
N GLN A 84 5.77 -4.10 -11.28
CA GLN A 84 4.73 -4.73 -12.11
C GLN A 84 3.97 -5.80 -11.33
N GLY A 85 4.65 -6.61 -10.52
CA GLY A 85 4.03 -7.59 -9.65
C GLY A 85 3.21 -6.95 -8.54
N PHE A 86 3.68 -5.83 -7.96
CA PHE A 86 2.88 -5.02 -7.02
C PHE A 86 1.58 -4.53 -7.66
N GLN A 87 1.65 -4.01 -8.89
CA GLN A 87 0.47 -3.55 -9.62
C GLN A 87 -0.51 -4.71 -9.85
N LYS A 88 -0.05 -5.83 -10.39
CA LYS A 88 -0.89 -7.02 -10.65
C LYS A 88 -1.54 -7.57 -9.39
N TYR A 89 -0.79 -7.60 -8.29
CA TYR A 89 -1.35 -7.98 -6.99
C TYR A 89 -2.45 -7.01 -6.55
N THR A 90 -2.23 -5.71 -6.70
CA THR A 90 -3.20 -4.68 -6.30
C THR A 90 -4.49 -4.78 -7.13
N GLU A 91 -4.37 -5.05 -8.42
CA GLU A 91 -5.51 -5.29 -9.32
C GLU A 91 -6.30 -6.54 -8.89
N ALA A 92 -5.63 -7.68 -8.69
CA ALA A 92 -6.26 -8.92 -8.24
C ALA A 92 -6.91 -8.77 -6.85
N PHE A 93 -6.27 -8.05 -5.94
CA PHE A 93 -6.80 -7.76 -4.61
C PHE A 93 -8.06 -6.87 -4.68
N ALA A 94 -8.08 -5.88 -5.57
CA ALA A 94 -9.25 -5.03 -5.79
C ALA A 94 -10.42 -5.81 -6.42
N GLU A 95 -10.14 -6.80 -7.27
CA GLU A 95 -11.16 -7.73 -7.78
C GLU A 95 -11.80 -8.54 -6.64
N VAL A 96 -11.00 -9.15 -5.76
CA VAL A 96 -11.50 -9.90 -4.59
C VAL A 96 -12.42 -9.03 -3.71
N ILE A 97 -12.04 -7.77 -3.42
CA ILE A 97 -12.87 -6.86 -2.62
C ILE A 97 -14.20 -6.53 -3.31
N ARG A 98 -14.23 -6.45 -4.65
CA ARG A 98 -15.45 -6.12 -5.40
C ARG A 98 -16.42 -7.30 -5.49
N GLU A 99 -15.90 -8.52 -5.61
CA GLU A 99 -16.69 -9.73 -5.78
C GLU A 99 -17.32 -10.21 -4.46
N GLU A 100 -16.60 -10.08 -3.34
CA GLU A 100 -17.02 -10.64 -2.05
C GLU A 100 -17.65 -9.57 -1.13
N ARG A 101 -18.97 -9.41 -1.15
CA ARG A 101 -19.65 -8.33 -0.39
C ARG A 101 -19.47 -8.41 1.13
N GLU A 102 -19.63 -9.59 1.73
CA GLU A 102 -19.54 -9.74 3.20
C GLU A 102 -18.09 -9.88 3.66
N ALA A 103 -17.31 -10.76 3.03
CA ALA A 103 -15.90 -10.92 3.36
C ALA A 103 -15.07 -9.70 2.98
N GLY A 104 -15.50 -8.92 1.98
CA GLY A 104 -14.92 -7.65 1.61
C GLY A 104 -14.95 -6.61 2.74
N GLN A 105 -15.96 -6.64 3.62
CA GLN A 105 -16.00 -5.73 4.78
C GLN A 105 -14.91 -6.05 5.80
N GLN A 106 -14.70 -7.34 6.09
CA GLN A 106 -13.62 -7.78 6.97
C GLN A 106 -12.25 -7.48 6.36
N LEU A 107 -12.09 -7.70 5.06
CA LEU A 107 -10.85 -7.38 4.35
C LEU A 107 -10.59 -5.86 4.33
N GLN A 108 -11.63 -5.05 4.14
CA GLN A 108 -11.55 -3.59 4.27
C GLN A 108 -11.14 -3.14 5.68
N GLN A 109 -11.61 -3.83 6.72
CA GLN A 109 -11.18 -3.55 8.09
C GLN A 109 -9.67 -3.81 8.28
N LEU A 110 -9.13 -4.89 7.72
CA LEU A 110 -7.69 -5.15 7.76
C LEU A 110 -6.89 -4.13 6.94
N VAL A 111 -7.39 -3.74 5.78
CA VAL A 111 -6.80 -2.66 4.99
C VAL A 111 -6.79 -1.35 5.78
N ARG A 112 -7.86 -1.05 6.53
CA ARG A 112 -7.92 0.10 7.42
C ARG A 112 -6.86 0.02 8.52
N GLN A 113 -6.70 -1.14 9.16
CA GLN A 113 -5.66 -1.33 10.18
C GLN A 113 -4.25 -1.07 9.63
N LYS A 114 -3.95 -1.50 8.39
CA LYS A 114 -2.68 -1.15 7.73
C LYS A 114 -2.50 0.36 7.62
N TRP A 115 -3.53 1.08 7.17
CA TRP A 115 -3.49 2.53 7.08
C TRP A 115 -3.37 3.19 8.46
N ASP A 116 -4.03 2.66 9.48
CA ASP A 116 -3.93 3.18 10.85
C ASP A 116 -2.48 3.08 11.38
N VAL A 117 -1.76 1.99 11.09
CA VAL A 117 -0.33 1.87 11.43
C VAL A 117 0.50 2.95 10.72
N LEU A 118 0.29 3.14 9.42
CA LEU A 118 1.01 4.16 8.64
C LEU A 118 0.72 5.58 9.12
N LEU A 119 -0.54 5.89 9.40
CA LEU A 119 -0.99 7.19 9.90
C LEU A 119 -0.45 7.46 11.31
N LYS A 120 -0.54 6.49 12.21
CA LYS A 120 -0.06 6.62 13.58
C LYS A 120 1.45 6.80 13.65
N HIS A 121 2.21 5.92 12.97
CA HIS A 121 3.66 5.88 13.12
C HIS A 121 4.38 6.82 12.15
N GLY A 122 3.86 6.98 10.93
CA GLY A 122 4.43 7.83 9.88
C GLY A 122 3.97 9.29 9.93
N TYR A 123 2.72 9.56 10.33
CA TYR A 123 2.18 10.93 10.40
C TYR A 123 1.94 11.43 11.82
N GLY A 124 2.02 10.54 12.82
CA GLY A 124 1.71 10.91 14.20
C GLY A 124 0.22 11.15 14.44
N CYS A 125 -0.65 10.65 13.55
CA CYS A 125 -2.09 10.76 13.72
C CYS A 125 -2.53 9.88 14.90
N GLY A 126 -3.09 10.51 15.93
CA GLY A 126 -3.79 9.81 17.00
C GLY A 126 -5.29 9.68 16.70
N PRO A 127 -6.06 9.06 17.61
CA PRO A 127 -7.51 9.20 17.61
C PRO A 127 -7.85 10.69 17.55
N ALA A 128 -8.66 11.09 16.56
CA ALA A 128 -9.09 12.48 16.47
C ALA A 128 -9.80 12.85 17.79
N PRO A 129 -9.46 14.01 18.39
CA PRO A 129 -10.22 14.48 19.54
C PRO A 129 -11.69 14.68 19.13
N PRO A 130 -12.65 14.56 20.06
CA PRO A 130 -14.05 14.81 19.75
C PRO A 130 -14.21 16.22 19.19
N LEU A 131 -14.78 16.31 17.99
CA LEU A 131 -15.05 17.58 17.32
C LEU A 131 -16.46 18.06 17.70
N SER A 132 -16.57 19.33 18.06
CA SER A 132 -17.89 19.97 18.13
C SER A 132 -18.49 20.11 16.72
N LEU A 133 -19.82 20.19 16.63
CA LEU A 133 -20.50 20.40 15.35
C LEU A 133 -20.01 21.67 14.62
N GLY A 134 -19.67 22.73 15.37
CA GLY A 134 -19.11 23.96 14.82
C GLY A 134 -17.75 23.73 14.15
N GLN A 135 -16.83 23.03 14.84
CA GLN A 135 -15.51 22.69 14.29
C GLN A 135 -15.62 21.78 13.08
N ALA A 136 -16.53 20.79 13.11
CA ALA A 136 -16.77 19.91 11.97
C ALA A 136 -17.25 20.71 10.73
N ARG A 137 -18.12 21.70 10.92
CA ARG A 137 -18.55 22.59 9.84
C ARG A 137 -17.40 23.44 9.29
N THR A 138 -16.58 24.02 10.15
CA THR A 138 -15.40 24.80 9.72
C THR A 138 -14.45 23.94 8.88
N ILE A 139 -14.10 22.74 9.37
CA ILE A 139 -13.24 21.82 8.63
C ILE A 139 -13.87 21.43 7.28
N ALA A 140 -15.18 21.20 7.23
CA ALA A 140 -15.87 20.87 5.99
C ALA A 140 -15.81 22.02 4.97
N ILE A 141 -15.95 23.27 5.42
CA ILE A 141 -15.82 24.47 4.59
C ILE A 141 -14.37 24.58 4.07
N ASP A 142 -13.38 24.49 4.96
CA ASP A 142 -11.96 24.56 4.59
C ASP A 142 -11.56 23.50 3.55
N LEU A 143 -12.11 22.29 3.67
CA LEU A 143 -11.90 21.21 2.70
C LEU A 143 -12.51 21.53 1.34
N VAL A 144 -13.75 22.05 1.31
CA VAL A 144 -14.41 22.44 0.06
C VAL A 144 -13.63 23.57 -0.61
N ASP A 145 -13.21 24.57 0.16
CA ASP A 145 -12.46 25.72 -0.35
C ASP A 145 -11.10 25.28 -0.89
N ALA A 146 -10.37 24.42 -0.17
CA ALA A 146 -9.10 23.87 -0.64
C ALA A 146 -9.22 23.08 -1.95
N LEU A 147 -10.34 22.37 -2.15
CA LEU A 147 -10.62 21.64 -3.39
C LEU A 147 -10.98 22.58 -4.55
N GLN A 148 -11.57 23.74 -4.27
CA GLN A 148 -11.96 24.73 -5.28
C GLN A 148 -10.82 25.64 -5.75
N VAL A 149 -9.74 25.78 -4.96
CA VAL A 149 -8.58 26.61 -5.32
C VAL A 149 -7.70 25.98 -6.44
N THR A 150 -8.03 24.80 -6.96
CA THR A 150 -7.36 24.26 -8.16
C THR A 150 -8.14 24.62 -9.43
N PRO A 151 -7.97 25.85 -9.95
CA PRO A 151 -7.36 25.94 -11.28
C PRO A 151 -6.55 27.23 -11.49
N ASN A 152 -5.25 27.10 -11.73
CA ASN A 152 -4.61 27.91 -12.79
C ASN A 152 -3.43 27.12 -13.38
N ARG A 153 -3.72 26.30 -14.39
CA ARG A 153 -2.70 25.83 -15.32
C ARG A 153 -2.32 27.02 -16.19
N SER A 154 -1.42 27.86 -15.69
CA SER A 154 -0.70 28.81 -16.51
C SER A 154 0.27 28.02 -17.40
N HIS A 155 0.14 28.26 -18.70
CA HIS A 155 0.92 27.70 -19.80
C HIS A 155 2.43 27.72 -19.59
#